data_AF-C4KYY9-F1
#
_entry.id   AF-C4KYY9-F1
#
_cell.length_a   1.000
_cell.length_b   1.000
_cell.length_c   1.000
_cell.angle_alpha   90.00
_cell.angle_beta   90.00
_cell.angle_gamma   90.00
#
_symmetry.space_group_name_H-M   'P 1'
#
loop_
_entity.id
_entity.type
_entity.pdbx_description
1 polymer ?
#
loop_
_entity_poly.entity_id
_entity_poly.type
_entity_poly.pdbx_seq_one_letter_code
_entity_poly.pdbx_strand_id
1 'polypeptide(L)'
;MAGFALRDLYMKSPIRLQQWMTTLYGMKLWQERYGRTYERELVVLANRPKDGAVVAADQLKRLNAFLEFCATNNAYYQKLFEENEIVLPLQSMEELKRIPILEKETVRKNPDIHSNIKTDILGRTGGTTGTSLQVHFTKEDYQRRMAHVDFFKAQHGFVRGMKRASFTGRKICNPNQEKPVFWRYNRPLNQMLFSLYHVNPQTIPHYIDALNRFKPIVLDSAPSAMIEIAKYIKENQVPLEFQLLAIFPTAETITPQGRAILEEAFGAPVFDQYASSEGAPILTECTHGNMHLHHETGVIESYGDHEEILVTSFTTHGTPLVRYRIGDRMKIGEGTCACGQGGTFVTSIEGRESNYVLTPNKQKIYEGDLTTVVRVLPNSVIQTQYRQHDLYHIELKYVPDLERFKPEHEEIMRSELELLFGKEVVITLTAVQSIPRGPNGKVIVIDKTA
;
A
#
# COMPACT_ATOMS: atom_id res chain seq x y z
N MET A 1 -16.61 1.79 17.52
CA MET A 1 -17.02 3.07 18.13
C MET A 1 -15.87 3.88 18.75
N ALA A 2 -15.00 3.32 19.60
CA ALA A 2 -13.89 4.09 20.22
C ALA A 2 -12.94 4.79 19.22
N GLY A 3 -12.63 4.13 18.08
CA GLY A 3 -11.79 4.72 17.03
C GLY A 3 -12.42 5.92 16.31
N PHE A 4 -13.75 5.97 16.20
CA PHE A 4 -14.46 7.12 15.61
C PHE A 4 -14.43 8.33 16.56
N ALA A 5 -14.66 8.11 17.86
CA ALA A 5 -14.63 9.19 18.86
C ALA A 5 -13.25 9.87 18.96
N LEU A 6 -12.16 9.10 18.93
CA LEU A 6 -10.80 9.66 18.90
C LEU A 6 -10.50 10.43 17.60
N ARG A 7 -11.00 9.94 16.46
CA ARG A 7 -10.84 10.64 15.16
C ARG A 7 -11.60 11.96 15.15
N ASP A 8 -12.83 11.98 15.64
CA ASP A 8 -13.65 13.19 15.68
C ASP A 8 -13.06 14.23 16.63
N LEU A 9 -12.53 13.80 17.78
CA LEU A 9 -11.79 14.67 18.69
C LEU A 9 -10.56 15.29 18.00
N TYR A 10 -9.77 14.46 17.29
CA TYR A 10 -8.63 14.94 16.53
C TYR A 10 -9.04 15.97 15.46
N MET A 11 -10.09 15.70 14.68
CA MET A 11 -10.55 16.58 13.60
C MET A 11 -11.12 17.91 14.07
N LYS A 12 -11.70 17.95 15.27
CA LYS A 12 -12.23 19.17 15.92
C LYS A 12 -11.17 19.94 16.70
N SER A 13 -10.00 19.33 16.96
CA SER A 13 -8.93 19.95 17.74
C SER A 13 -8.22 21.07 16.96
N PRO A 14 -7.71 22.12 17.63
CA PRO A 14 -6.86 23.13 16.98
C PRO A 14 -5.61 22.50 16.36
N ILE A 15 -5.09 23.11 15.28
CA ILE A 15 -3.94 22.58 14.53
C ILE A 15 -2.74 22.27 15.44
N ARG A 16 -2.42 23.14 16.41
CA ARG A 16 -1.31 22.90 17.36
C ARG A 16 -1.47 21.60 18.16
N LEU A 17 -2.70 21.28 18.58
CA LEU A 17 -2.99 20.03 19.28
C LEU A 17 -2.95 18.84 18.32
N GLN A 18 -3.47 19.00 17.10
CA GLN A 18 -3.34 17.96 16.07
C GLN A 18 -1.86 17.62 15.79
N GLN A 19 -0.97 18.61 15.69
CA GLN A 19 0.47 18.38 15.54
C GLN A 19 1.06 17.52 16.67
N TRP A 20 0.64 17.79 17.91
CA TRP A 20 1.07 17.01 19.07
C TRP A 20 0.52 15.58 19.04
N MET A 21 -0.76 15.41 18.74
CA MET A 21 -1.38 14.08 18.58
C MET A 21 -0.74 13.28 17.42
N THR A 22 -0.43 13.93 16.30
CA THR A 22 0.32 13.30 15.19
C THR A 22 1.71 12.85 15.64
N THR A 23 2.41 13.66 16.43
CA THR A 23 3.71 13.30 17.00
C THR A 23 3.61 12.10 17.95
N LEU A 24 2.62 12.07 18.84
CA LEU A 24 2.41 10.94 19.76
C LEU A 24 2.07 9.64 19.01
N TYR A 25 1.17 9.71 18.04
CA TYR A 25 0.85 8.56 17.21
C TYR A 25 2.07 8.11 16.39
N GLY A 26 2.88 9.07 15.93
CA GLY A 26 4.19 8.82 15.33
C GLY A 26 5.14 8.05 16.23
N MET A 27 5.17 8.33 17.53
CA MET A 27 6.00 7.59 18.51
C MET A 27 5.54 6.14 18.65
N LYS A 28 4.23 5.91 18.69
CA LYS A 28 3.67 4.55 18.67
C LYS A 28 4.12 3.79 17.43
N LEU A 29 3.93 4.36 16.23
CA LEU A 29 4.34 3.73 14.98
C LEU A 29 5.86 3.52 14.92
N TRP A 30 6.65 4.44 15.48
CA TRP A 30 8.10 4.29 15.58
C TRP A 30 8.47 3.06 16.40
N GLN A 31 7.84 2.84 17.56
CA GLN A 31 8.09 1.67 18.42
C GLN A 31 7.64 0.35 17.79
N GLU A 32 6.63 0.37 16.93
CA GLU A 32 6.19 -0.80 16.16
C GLU A 32 7.22 -1.13 15.07
N ARG A 33 7.67 -0.11 14.33
CA ARG A 33 8.54 -0.23 13.13
C ARG A 33 10.02 -0.45 13.42
N TYR A 34 10.53 0.12 14.50
CA TYR A 34 11.97 0.15 14.78
C TYR A 34 12.24 -0.50 16.13
N GLY A 35 12.83 -1.69 16.07
CA GLY A 35 13.21 -2.47 17.23
C GLY A 35 14.38 -3.39 16.91
N ARG A 36 14.64 -4.36 17.79
CA ARG A 36 15.80 -5.25 17.66
C ARG A 36 15.79 -6.06 16.36
N THR A 37 14.62 -6.49 15.89
CA THR A 37 14.50 -7.27 14.65
C THR A 37 14.83 -6.40 13.45
N TYR A 38 14.35 -5.16 13.43
CA TYR A 38 14.71 -4.19 12.38
C TYR A 38 16.23 -3.97 12.29
N GLU A 39 16.88 -3.69 13.41
CA GLU A 39 18.33 -3.39 13.41
C GLU A 39 19.16 -4.62 12.98
N ARG A 40 18.76 -5.82 13.42
CA ARG A 40 19.39 -7.08 12.97
C ARG A 40 19.20 -7.30 11.47
N GLU A 41 18.00 -7.06 10.95
CA GLU A 41 17.71 -7.24 9.52
C GLU A 41 18.51 -6.26 8.66
N LEU A 42 18.68 -5.01 9.09
CA LEU A 42 19.55 -4.06 8.37
C LEU A 42 21.00 -4.53 8.27
N VAL A 43 21.55 -5.13 9.33
CA VAL A 43 22.91 -5.69 9.31
C VAL A 43 23.01 -6.86 8.33
N VAL A 44 21.97 -7.71 8.27
CA VAL A 44 21.89 -8.79 7.28
C VAL A 44 21.84 -8.22 5.87
N LEU A 45 21.01 -7.21 5.61
CA LEU A 45 20.84 -6.60 4.29
C LEU A 45 22.09 -5.87 3.81
N ALA A 46 22.82 -5.20 4.71
CA ALA A 46 24.09 -4.58 4.39
C ALA A 46 25.14 -5.57 3.87
N ASN A 47 25.02 -6.86 4.24
CA ASN A 47 25.93 -7.93 3.85
C ASN A 47 25.27 -9.00 2.95
N ARG A 48 24.14 -8.67 2.31
CA ARG A 48 23.39 -9.64 1.51
C ARG A 48 24.19 -10.12 0.30
N PRO A 49 24.02 -11.39 -0.11
CA PRO A 49 24.68 -11.92 -1.29
C PRO A 49 24.15 -11.27 -2.57
N LYS A 50 25.04 -11.14 -3.55
CA LYS A 50 24.71 -10.72 -4.92
C LYS A 50 24.79 -11.85 -5.94
N ASP A 51 25.62 -12.86 -5.67
CA ASP A 51 25.75 -14.03 -6.53
C ASP A 51 24.42 -14.79 -6.62
N GLY A 52 24.00 -15.12 -7.84
CA GLY A 52 22.69 -15.71 -8.10
C GLY A 52 22.50 -17.08 -7.45
N ALA A 53 23.54 -17.91 -7.39
CA ALA A 53 23.45 -19.24 -6.78
C ALA A 53 23.36 -19.14 -5.26
N VAL A 54 24.14 -18.23 -4.64
CA VAL A 54 24.07 -17.98 -3.20
C VAL A 54 22.71 -17.39 -2.80
N VAL A 55 22.18 -16.45 -3.60
CA VAL A 55 20.83 -15.87 -3.42
C VAL A 55 19.75 -16.95 -3.49
N ALA A 56 19.80 -17.84 -4.48
CA ALA A 56 18.84 -18.93 -4.61
C ALA A 56 18.89 -19.91 -3.42
N ALA A 57 20.09 -20.24 -2.94
CA ALA A 57 20.28 -21.10 -1.78
C ALA A 57 19.75 -20.45 -0.48
N ASP A 58 20.03 -19.16 -0.26
CA ASP A 58 19.49 -18.43 0.91
C ASP A 58 17.97 -18.32 0.85
N GLN A 59 17.40 -18.05 -0.33
CA GLN A 59 15.96 -17.99 -0.53
C GLN A 59 15.29 -19.35 -0.23
N LEU A 60 15.87 -20.47 -0.68
CA LEU A 60 15.33 -21.81 -0.42
C LEU A 60 15.40 -22.15 1.09
N LYS A 61 16.50 -21.78 1.75
CA LYS A 61 16.65 -21.93 3.19
C LYS A 61 15.56 -21.16 3.95
N ARG A 62 15.27 -19.92 3.55
CA ARG A 62 14.23 -19.08 4.17
C ARG A 62 12.82 -19.59 3.87
N LEU A 63 12.58 -20.08 2.65
CA LEU A 63 11.35 -20.76 2.29
C LEU A 63 11.09 -21.94 3.24
N ASN A 64 12.07 -22.83 3.39
CA ASN A 64 11.93 -23.99 4.27
C ASN A 64 11.70 -23.59 5.73
N ALA A 65 12.43 -22.60 6.25
CA ALA A 65 12.18 -22.09 7.60
C ALA A 65 10.76 -21.54 7.78
N PHE A 66 10.22 -20.86 6.76
CA PHE A 66 8.84 -20.36 6.79
C PHE A 66 7.81 -21.48 6.68
N LEU A 67 8.03 -22.49 5.84
CA LEU A 67 7.16 -23.66 5.72
C LEU A 67 7.15 -24.51 7.00
N GLU A 68 8.30 -24.71 7.64
CA GLU A 68 8.40 -25.37 8.95
C GLU A 68 7.63 -24.59 10.03
N PHE A 69 7.73 -23.25 10.01
CA PHE A 69 6.92 -22.41 10.86
C PHE A 69 5.41 -22.62 10.62
N CYS A 70 4.97 -22.67 9.36
CA CYS A 70 3.58 -22.92 9.00
C CYS A 70 3.11 -24.30 9.49
N ALA A 71 3.89 -25.35 9.26
CA ALA A 71 3.61 -26.70 9.73
C ALA A 71 3.52 -26.78 11.27
N THR A 72 4.24 -25.92 12.00
CA THR A 72 4.25 -25.96 13.47
C THR A 72 3.13 -25.11 14.08
N ASN A 73 2.80 -23.97 13.47
CA ASN A 73 2.01 -22.91 14.11
C ASN A 73 0.68 -22.60 13.40
N ASN A 74 0.30 -23.34 12.36
CA ASN A 74 -0.87 -23.03 11.55
C ASN A 74 -1.66 -24.29 11.18
N ALA A 75 -2.90 -24.40 11.67
CA ALA A 75 -3.73 -25.58 11.50
C ALA A 75 -4.12 -25.83 10.03
N TYR A 76 -4.36 -24.76 9.25
CA TYR A 76 -4.62 -24.90 7.83
C TYR A 76 -3.44 -25.54 7.08
N TYR A 77 -2.22 -25.07 7.32
CA TYR A 77 -1.02 -25.61 6.65
C TYR A 77 -0.62 -26.99 7.14
N GLN A 78 -0.84 -27.33 8.42
CA GLN A 78 -0.67 -28.69 8.92
C GLN A 78 -1.49 -29.68 8.10
N LYS A 79 -2.79 -29.41 8.01
CA LYS A 79 -3.72 -30.24 7.24
C LYS A 79 -3.37 -30.26 5.76
N LEU A 80 -3.07 -29.11 5.17
CA LEU A 80 -2.71 -29.01 3.74
C LEU A 80 -1.46 -29.84 3.43
N PHE A 81 -0.44 -29.81 4.28
CA PHE A 81 0.80 -30.55 4.05
C PHE A 81 0.61 -32.05 4.24
N GLU A 82 -0.20 -32.47 5.22
CA GLU A 82 -0.55 -33.88 5.42
C GLU A 82 -1.35 -34.43 4.22
N GLU A 83 -2.40 -33.73 3.79
CA GLU A 83 -3.27 -34.16 2.68
C GLU A 83 -2.55 -34.22 1.32
N ASN A 84 -1.48 -33.44 1.14
CA ASN A 84 -0.71 -33.38 -0.11
C ASN A 84 0.67 -34.04 0.02
N GLU A 85 0.91 -34.80 1.09
CA GLU A 85 2.16 -35.54 1.34
C GLU A 85 3.42 -34.67 1.20
N ILE A 86 3.34 -33.42 1.66
CA ILE A 86 4.43 -32.44 1.56
C ILE A 86 5.48 -32.75 2.64
N VAL A 87 6.65 -33.20 2.19
CA VAL A 87 7.81 -33.45 3.06
C VAL A 87 8.73 -32.22 3.08
N LEU A 88 9.01 -31.72 4.29
CA LEU A 88 9.97 -30.64 4.52
C LEU A 88 11.31 -31.20 5.06
N PRO A 89 12.45 -30.55 4.79
CA PRO A 89 12.60 -29.37 3.93
C PRO A 89 12.49 -29.74 2.45
N LEU A 90 11.94 -28.82 1.65
CA LEU A 90 11.97 -28.88 0.19
C LEU A 90 13.42 -28.86 -0.31
N GLN A 91 13.73 -29.66 -1.33
CA GLN A 91 15.10 -29.75 -1.87
C GLN A 91 15.36 -28.73 -3.00
N SER A 92 14.32 -28.13 -3.55
CA SER A 92 14.42 -27.11 -4.60
C SER A 92 13.23 -26.15 -4.61
N MET A 93 13.36 -25.02 -5.31
CA MET A 93 12.24 -24.10 -5.52
C MET A 93 11.11 -24.71 -6.36
N GLU A 94 11.41 -25.66 -7.23
CA GLU A 94 10.39 -26.31 -8.07
C GLU A 94 9.44 -27.16 -7.23
N GLU A 95 9.91 -27.74 -6.13
CA GLU A 95 9.08 -28.51 -5.20
C GLU A 95 8.01 -27.67 -4.49
N LEU A 96 8.16 -26.34 -4.45
CA LEU A 96 7.13 -25.43 -3.95
C LEU A 96 5.82 -25.63 -4.73
N LYS A 97 5.89 -25.93 -6.03
CA LYS A 97 4.71 -26.11 -6.89
C LYS A 97 3.80 -27.26 -6.49
N ARG A 98 4.28 -28.19 -5.65
CA ARG A 98 3.49 -29.29 -5.05
C ARG A 98 2.49 -28.78 -4.02
N ILE A 99 2.78 -27.66 -3.36
CA ILE A 99 1.85 -27.04 -2.40
C ILE A 99 0.70 -26.41 -3.20
N PRO A 100 -0.58 -26.68 -2.89
CA PRO A 100 -1.71 -26.08 -3.60
C PRO A 100 -1.73 -24.54 -3.53
N ILE A 101 -2.34 -23.91 -4.53
CA ILE A 101 -2.49 -22.45 -4.59
C ILE A 101 -3.45 -21.98 -3.50
N LEU A 102 -3.05 -20.93 -2.77
CA LEU A 102 -3.91 -20.28 -1.79
C LEU A 102 -4.73 -19.17 -2.46
N GLU A 103 -6.05 -19.36 -2.50
CA GLU A 103 -6.99 -18.40 -3.05
C GLU A 103 -7.47 -17.38 -2.02
N LYS A 104 -7.76 -16.16 -2.47
CA LYS A 104 -8.22 -15.04 -1.61
C LYS A 104 -9.45 -15.37 -0.77
N GLU A 105 -10.38 -16.13 -1.33
CA GLU A 105 -11.60 -16.55 -0.63
C GLU A 105 -11.30 -17.52 0.52
N THR A 106 -10.27 -18.36 0.39
CA THR A 106 -9.82 -19.26 1.45
C THR A 106 -9.30 -18.46 2.63
N VAL A 107 -8.42 -17.47 2.39
CA VAL A 107 -7.89 -16.60 3.46
C VAL A 107 -9.00 -15.81 4.15
N ARG A 108 -10.04 -15.43 3.41
CA ARG A 108 -11.17 -14.65 3.96
C ARG A 108 -12.10 -15.46 4.84
N LYS A 109 -12.36 -16.73 4.46
CA LYS A 109 -13.42 -17.55 5.08
C LYS A 109 -12.89 -18.56 6.08
N ASN A 110 -11.63 -18.97 5.95
CA ASN A 110 -11.07 -20.02 6.80
C ASN A 110 -10.36 -19.39 8.02
N PRO A 111 -10.90 -19.52 9.24
CA PRO A 111 -10.25 -18.99 10.43
C PRO A 111 -8.93 -19.70 10.74
N ASP A 112 -8.75 -20.94 10.31
CA ASP A 112 -7.55 -21.76 10.57
C ASP A 112 -6.32 -21.28 9.78
N ILE A 113 -6.51 -20.32 8.86
CA ILE A 113 -5.40 -19.68 8.12
C ILE A 113 -4.56 -18.77 9.02
N HIS A 114 -5.08 -18.36 10.19
CA HIS A 114 -4.34 -17.55 11.14
C HIS A 114 -3.46 -18.44 12.02
N SER A 115 -2.21 -18.02 12.21
CA SER A 115 -1.28 -18.76 13.07
C SER A 115 -1.67 -18.64 14.54
N ASN A 116 -1.35 -19.65 15.34
CA ASN A 116 -1.62 -19.73 16.78
C ASN A 116 -0.65 -18.90 17.66
N ILE A 117 0.05 -17.94 17.06
CA ILE A 117 1.02 -17.07 17.74
C ILE A 117 0.45 -15.68 17.99
N LYS A 118 1.14 -14.90 18.82
CA LYS A 118 0.76 -13.52 19.10
C LYS A 118 0.92 -12.63 17.85
N THR A 119 -0.17 -11.98 17.45
CA THR A 119 -0.24 -11.11 16.27
C THR A 119 -0.87 -9.75 16.62
N ASP A 120 -0.02 -8.76 16.87
CA ASP A 120 -0.45 -7.45 17.41
C ASP A 120 -0.86 -6.46 16.31
N ILE A 121 -0.57 -6.76 15.04
CA ILE A 121 -0.72 -5.81 13.93
C ILE A 121 -1.72 -6.35 12.91
N LEU A 122 -2.80 -5.61 12.69
CA LEU A 122 -3.81 -5.93 11.70
C LEU A 122 -3.60 -5.11 10.42
N GLY A 123 -3.29 -5.80 9.32
CA GLY A 123 -3.36 -5.26 7.96
C GLY A 123 -4.77 -5.40 7.38
N ARG A 124 -5.24 -4.34 6.72
CA ARG A 124 -6.50 -4.33 5.97
C ARG A 124 -6.25 -3.89 4.54
N THR A 125 -6.70 -4.67 3.58
CA THR A 125 -6.50 -4.38 2.16
C THR A 125 -7.54 -3.41 1.62
N GLY A 126 -7.13 -2.54 0.71
CA GLY A 126 -8.05 -1.74 -0.10
C GLY A 126 -8.62 -2.61 -1.21
N GLY A 127 -9.54 -3.53 -0.88
CA GLY A 127 -10.23 -4.30 -1.89
C GLY A 127 -11.10 -3.38 -2.75
N THR A 128 -10.96 -3.46 -4.08
CA THR A 128 -11.83 -2.77 -5.04
C THR A 128 -13.29 -3.24 -4.99
N THR A 129 -13.54 -4.36 -4.31
CA THR A 129 -14.83 -5.03 -4.25
C THR A 129 -15.39 -5.03 -2.83
N GLY A 130 -15.43 -3.93 -2.07
CA GLY A 130 -16.19 -3.90 -0.80
C GLY A 130 -15.63 -4.66 0.42
N THR A 131 -15.10 -5.87 0.25
CA THR A 131 -14.63 -6.73 1.35
C THR A 131 -13.11 -6.72 1.45
N SER A 132 -12.60 -6.15 2.54
CA SER A 132 -11.17 -6.08 2.84
C SER A 132 -10.67 -7.44 3.34
N LEU A 133 -9.55 -7.92 2.80
CA LEU A 133 -8.84 -9.05 3.40
C LEU A 133 -8.17 -8.57 4.70
N GLN A 134 -8.30 -9.35 5.76
CA GLN A 134 -7.66 -9.09 7.05
C GLN A 134 -6.44 -10.01 7.17
N VAL A 135 -5.26 -9.41 7.23
CA VAL A 135 -3.99 -10.13 7.33
C VAL A 135 -3.35 -9.73 8.64
N HIS A 136 -3.00 -10.72 9.46
CA HIS A 136 -2.39 -10.51 10.75
C HIS A 136 -0.87 -10.57 10.62
N PHE A 137 -0.18 -9.65 11.27
CA PHE A 137 1.27 -9.56 11.28
C PHE A 137 1.78 -9.61 12.72
N THR A 138 2.94 -10.24 12.87
CA THR A 138 3.75 -10.08 14.08
C THR A 138 4.44 -8.72 14.07
N LYS A 139 4.96 -8.29 15.23
CA LYS A 139 5.78 -7.08 15.30
C LYS A 139 7.07 -7.24 14.46
N GLU A 140 7.63 -8.44 14.51
CA GLU A 140 8.84 -8.85 13.80
C GLU A 140 8.66 -8.80 12.29
N ASP A 141 7.52 -9.26 11.76
CA ASP A 141 7.17 -9.14 10.34
C ASP A 141 7.26 -7.69 9.87
N TYR A 142 6.62 -6.78 10.60
CA TYR A 142 6.58 -5.36 10.25
C TYR A 142 7.97 -4.72 10.35
N GLN A 143 8.76 -5.10 11.37
CA GLN A 143 10.13 -4.62 11.52
C GLN A 143 11.06 -5.08 10.39
N ARG A 144 10.97 -6.34 9.94
CA ARG A 144 11.73 -6.81 8.78
C ARG A 144 11.36 -6.05 7.52
N ARG A 145 10.05 -5.91 7.24
CA ARG A 145 9.56 -5.16 6.08
C ARG A 145 10.05 -3.71 6.09
N MET A 146 10.04 -3.06 7.26
CA MET A 146 10.58 -1.70 7.39
C MET A 146 12.08 -1.64 7.14
N ALA A 147 12.86 -2.63 7.58
CA ALA A 147 14.30 -2.69 7.32
C ALA A 147 14.58 -2.80 5.82
N HIS A 148 13.81 -3.59 5.08
CA HIS A 148 13.93 -3.69 3.63
C HIS A 148 13.61 -2.38 2.90
N VAL A 149 12.54 -1.67 3.29
CA VAL A 149 12.19 -0.37 2.69
C VAL A 149 13.25 0.69 3.00
N ASP A 150 13.75 0.73 4.24
CA ASP A 150 14.78 1.68 4.62
C ASP A 150 16.15 1.34 4.01
N PHE A 151 16.48 0.06 3.88
CA PHE A 151 17.69 -0.39 3.17
C PHE A 151 17.67 0.08 1.71
N PHE A 152 16.55 -0.13 1.00
CA PHE A 152 16.38 0.37 -0.35
C PHE A 152 16.60 1.88 -0.44
N LYS A 153 15.93 2.66 0.41
CA LYS A 153 16.12 4.12 0.42
C LYS A 153 17.56 4.53 0.74
N ALA A 154 18.24 3.80 1.63
CA ALA A 154 19.63 4.03 1.98
C ALA A 154 20.59 3.74 0.82
N GLN A 155 20.29 2.76 -0.05
CA GLN A 155 21.06 2.53 -1.28
C GLN A 155 21.03 3.73 -2.24
N HIS A 156 19.99 4.56 -2.13
CA HIS A 156 19.86 5.81 -2.88
C HIS A 156 20.25 7.04 -2.05
N GLY A 157 20.86 6.87 -0.87
CA GLY A 157 21.42 7.95 -0.05
C GLY A 157 20.47 8.56 0.98
N PHE A 158 19.23 8.07 1.09
CA PHE A 158 18.32 8.50 2.15
C PHE A 158 18.40 7.58 3.37
N VAL A 159 18.89 8.11 4.48
CA VAL A 159 18.95 7.38 5.75
C VAL A 159 17.90 7.88 6.74
N ARG A 160 17.43 6.96 7.59
CA ARG A 160 16.43 7.24 8.62
C ARG A 160 16.81 8.46 9.46
N GLY A 161 15.86 9.38 9.62
CA GLY A 161 16.03 10.63 10.39
C GLY A 161 16.26 11.86 9.53
N MET A 162 16.60 11.70 8.25
CA MET A 162 16.60 12.80 7.29
C MET A 162 15.18 13.32 7.05
N LYS A 163 15.06 14.60 6.68
CA LYS A 163 13.77 15.24 6.42
C LYS A 163 13.10 14.60 5.21
N ARG A 164 11.84 14.20 5.35
CA ARG A 164 11.02 13.72 4.22
C ARG A 164 9.63 14.34 4.22
N ALA A 165 9.05 14.46 3.03
CA ALA A 165 7.65 14.85 2.88
C ALA A 165 6.86 13.74 2.18
N SER A 166 5.63 13.52 2.64
CA SER A 166 4.77 12.45 2.14
C SER A 166 3.35 12.97 2.01
N PHE A 167 2.72 12.79 0.87
CA PHE A 167 1.27 12.95 0.76
C PHE A 167 0.59 11.65 1.20
N THR A 168 -0.42 11.76 2.04
CA THR A 168 -1.06 10.60 2.68
C THR A 168 -2.56 10.59 2.45
N GLY A 169 -3.08 9.42 2.10
CA GLY A 169 -4.52 9.12 2.11
C GLY A 169 -5.08 8.89 3.52
N ARG A 170 -4.31 9.23 4.57
CA ARG A 170 -4.87 9.31 5.91
C ARG A 170 -5.55 10.67 6.05
N LYS A 171 -6.78 10.66 6.55
CA LYS A 171 -7.50 11.88 6.93
C LYS A 171 -6.77 12.52 8.12
N ILE A 172 -5.89 13.47 7.85
CA ILE A 172 -5.09 14.21 8.86
C ILE A 172 -5.52 15.67 9.05
N CYS A 173 -6.38 16.15 8.16
CA CYS A 173 -6.97 17.49 8.15
C CYS A 173 -8.49 17.35 8.05
N ASN A 174 -9.22 18.30 8.63
CA ASN A 174 -10.66 18.40 8.44
C ASN A 174 -10.94 18.83 6.98
N PRO A 175 -11.83 18.15 6.23
CA PRO A 175 -12.13 18.49 4.83
C PRO A 175 -12.55 19.94 4.60
N ASN A 176 -13.21 20.55 5.59
CA ASN A 176 -13.70 21.94 5.51
C ASN A 176 -12.71 22.94 6.15
N GLN A 177 -11.42 22.59 6.24
CA GLN A 177 -10.44 23.46 6.89
C GLN A 177 -10.16 24.70 6.04
N GLU A 178 -10.62 25.86 6.49
CA GLU A 178 -10.40 27.15 5.82
C GLU A 178 -8.94 27.63 5.89
N LYS A 179 -8.26 27.36 7.02
CA LYS A 179 -6.85 27.75 7.19
C LYS A 179 -5.96 26.92 6.27
N PRO A 180 -5.07 27.53 5.46
CA PRO A 180 -4.29 26.86 4.43
C PRO A 180 -3.07 26.10 5.00
N VAL A 181 -3.31 25.26 6.01
CA VAL A 181 -2.30 24.42 6.68
C VAL A 181 -2.72 22.97 6.58
N PHE A 182 -2.52 22.39 5.40
CA PHE A 182 -2.98 21.04 5.04
C PHE A 182 -1.95 19.95 5.34
N TRP A 183 -1.06 20.19 6.32
CA TRP A 183 0.00 19.27 6.70
C TRP A 183 0.16 19.11 8.21
N ARG A 184 0.67 17.96 8.63
CA ARG A 184 1.02 17.67 10.02
C ARG A 184 2.43 17.11 10.09
N TYR A 185 3.13 17.40 11.18
CA TYR A 185 4.52 17.04 11.38
C TYR A 185 4.63 15.85 12.32
N ASN A 186 5.14 14.76 11.76
CA ASN A 186 5.47 13.54 12.48
C ASN A 186 6.95 13.63 12.92
N ARG A 187 7.17 14.26 14.08
CA ARG A 187 8.50 14.53 14.65
C ARG A 187 9.39 13.28 14.77
N PRO A 188 8.91 12.13 15.28
CA PRO A 188 9.74 10.93 15.42
C PRO A 188 10.36 10.41 14.12
N LEU A 189 9.77 10.73 12.95
CA LEU A 189 10.27 10.32 11.65
C LEU A 189 10.80 11.48 10.80
N ASN A 190 10.96 12.67 11.40
CA ASN A 190 11.33 13.90 10.70
C ASN A 190 10.52 14.11 9.40
N GLN A 191 9.21 13.87 9.48
CA GLN A 191 8.34 13.70 8.32
C GLN A 191 7.22 14.74 8.32
N MET A 192 7.07 15.47 7.22
CA MET A 192 5.88 16.28 6.97
C MET A 192 4.85 15.47 6.18
N LEU A 193 3.68 15.27 6.78
CA LEU A 193 2.54 14.57 6.17
C LEU A 193 1.61 15.61 5.56
N PHE A 194 1.45 15.57 4.24
CA PHE A 194 0.51 16.39 3.49
C PHE A 194 -0.80 15.63 3.23
N SER A 195 -1.92 16.33 3.32
CA SER A 195 -3.22 15.77 3.00
C SER A 195 -3.37 15.62 1.49
N LEU A 196 -3.72 14.42 1.01
CA LEU A 196 -4.15 14.24 -0.39
C LEU A 196 -5.50 14.93 -0.66
N TYR A 197 -6.34 15.01 0.37
CA TYR A 197 -7.74 15.44 0.24
C TYR A 197 -7.96 16.95 0.05
N HIS A 198 -6.89 17.73 -0.02
CA HIS A 198 -7.01 19.18 -0.20
C HIS A 198 -6.04 19.65 -1.29
N VAL A 199 -5.61 18.76 -2.19
CA VAL A 199 -4.77 19.13 -3.34
C VAL A 199 -5.68 19.55 -4.49
N ASN A 200 -5.70 20.85 -4.78
CA ASN A 200 -6.42 21.45 -5.90
C ASN A 200 -5.68 22.71 -6.38
N PRO A 201 -6.02 23.28 -7.56
CA PRO A 201 -5.29 24.42 -8.12
C PRO A 201 -5.16 25.63 -7.19
N GLN A 202 -6.16 25.89 -6.35
CA GLN A 202 -6.18 27.01 -5.41
C GLN A 202 -5.28 26.78 -4.19
N THR A 203 -5.15 25.52 -3.75
CA THR A 203 -4.40 25.18 -2.53
C THR A 203 -2.96 24.78 -2.81
N ILE A 204 -2.63 24.26 -4.01
CA ILE A 204 -1.27 23.82 -4.39
C ILE A 204 -0.18 24.85 -4.04
N PRO A 205 -0.36 26.18 -4.26
CA PRO A 205 0.64 27.17 -3.84
C PRO A 205 1.05 27.06 -2.37
N HIS A 206 0.11 26.76 -1.47
CA HIS A 206 0.38 26.59 -0.05
C HIS A 206 1.17 25.32 0.27
N TYR A 207 1.00 24.25 -0.52
CA TYR A 207 1.83 23.04 -0.40
C TYR A 207 3.27 23.32 -0.82
N ILE A 208 3.46 24.03 -1.93
CA ILE A 208 4.80 24.37 -2.44
C ILE A 208 5.53 25.29 -1.46
N ASP A 209 4.84 26.32 -0.94
CA ASP A 209 5.38 27.21 0.10
C ASP A 209 5.75 26.44 1.39
N ALA A 210 4.92 25.48 1.82
CA ALA A 210 5.26 24.60 2.93
C ALA A 210 6.48 23.70 2.64
N LEU A 211 6.60 23.16 1.42
CA LEU A 211 7.76 22.39 0.97
C LEU A 211 9.03 23.25 0.98
N ASN A 212 8.99 24.47 0.43
CA ASN A 212 10.10 25.42 0.40
C ASN A 212 10.58 25.81 1.81
N ARG A 213 9.67 25.97 2.76
CA ARG A 213 10.05 26.19 4.18
C ARG A 213 10.63 24.96 4.84
N PHE A 214 10.04 23.79 4.59
CA PHE A 214 10.45 22.56 5.27
C PHE A 214 11.79 22.02 4.76
N LYS A 215 12.02 22.14 3.46
CA LYS A 215 13.18 21.66 2.72
C LYS A 215 13.39 20.15 2.91
N PRO A 216 12.48 19.31 2.39
CA PRO A 216 12.64 17.86 2.45
C PRO A 216 13.83 17.42 1.61
N ILE A 217 14.44 16.30 1.99
CA ILE A 217 15.50 15.63 1.23
C ILE A 217 14.89 14.65 0.23
N VAL A 218 13.73 14.07 0.55
CA VAL A 218 13.03 13.12 -0.31
C VAL A 218 11.51 13.32 -0.25
N LEU A 219 10.85 12.87 -1.30
CA LEU A 219 9.40 12.64 -1.30
C LEU A 219 9.13 11.14 -1.28
N ASP A 220 8.19 10.68 -0.45
CA ASP A 220 7.74 9.28 -0.47
C ASP A 220 6.21 9.15 -0.35
N SER A 221 5.54 9.01 -1.49
CA SER A 221 4.10 9.19 -1.57
C SER A 221 3.44 8.54 -2.78
N ALA A 222 2.10 8.57 -2.81
CA ALA A 222 1.30 8.26 -3.97
C ALA A 222 1.70 9.16 -5.15
N PRO A 223 2.05 8.60 -6.32
CA PRO A 223 2.49 9.35 -7.48
C PRO A 223 1.43 10.34 -7.98
N SER A 224 0.13 10.01 -7.91
CA SER A 224 -0.96 10.88 -8.35
C SER A 224 -0.85 12.33 -7.85
N ALA A 225 -0.76 12.53 -6.53
CA ALA A 225 -0.68 13.88 -5.97
C ALA A 225 0.67 14.56 -6.20
N MET A 226 1.77 13.80 -6.18
CA MET A 226 3.08 14.37 -6.52
C MET A 226 3.08 14.89 -7.95
N ILE A 227 2.44 14.18 -8.88
CA ILE A 227 2.31 14.58 -10.29
C ILE A 227 1.46 15.84 -10.44
N GLU A 228 0.35 15.98 -9.72
CA GLU A 228 -0.47 17.21 -9.80
C GLU A 228 0.30 18.44 -9.30
N ILE A 229 1.10 18.30 -8.24
CA ILE A 229 1.98 19.39 -7.77
C ILE A 229 3.12 19.67 -8.75
N ALA A 230 3.74 18.62 -9.29
CA ALA A 230 4.79 18.74 -10.31
C ALA A 230 4.30 19.47 -11.57
N LYS A 231 3.10 19.15 -12.06
CA LYS A 231 2.47 19.85 -13.19
C LYS A 231 2.30 21.33 -12.87
N TYR A 232 1.76 21.66 -11.71
CA TYR A 232 1.59 23.05 -11.29
C TYR A 232 2.92 23.81 -11.22
N ILE A 233 3.97 23.19 -10.64
CA ILE A 233 5.33 23.76 -10.58
C ILE A 233 5.83 24.09 -11.99
N LYS A 234 5.70 23.16 -12.93
CA LYS A 234 6.14 23.33 -14.31
C LYS A 234 5.33 24.40 -15.07
N GLU A 235 4.02 24.33 -14.99
CA GLU A 235 3.10 25.24 -15.70
C GLU A 235 3.25 26.69 -15.23
N ASN A 236 3.48 26.89 -13.92
CA ASN A 236 3.58 28.23 -13.32
C ASN A 236 5.03 28.66 -13.02
N GLN A 237 6.02 27.84 -13.42
CA GLN A 237 7.45 28.09 -13.22
C GLN A 237 7.80 28.44 -11.76
N VAL A 238 7.18 27.74 -10.81
CA VAL A 238 7.35 28.04 -9.37
C VAL A 238 8.74 27.58 -8.91
N PRO A 239 9.56 28.47 -8.31
CA PRO A 239 10.90 28.09 -7.87
C PRO A 239 10.85 27.18 -6.63
N LEU A 240 11.70 26.15 -6.62
CA LEU A 240 11.95 25.30 -5.46
C LEU A 240 13.19 25.77 -4.71
N GLU A 241 13.07 25.97 -3.39
CA GLU A 241 14.16 26.40 -2.50
C GLU A 241 14.88 25.23 -1.80
N PHE A 242 14.70 24.03 -2.34
CA PHE A 242 15.29 22.80 -1.87
C PHE A 242 15.60 21.90 -3.07
N GLN A 243 16.50 20.95 -2.86
CA GLN A 243 16.82 19.92 -3.84
C GLN A 243 16.51 18.57 -3.22
N LEU A 244 15.74 17.75 -3.95
CA LEU A 244 15.52 16.38 -3.56
C LEU A 244 16.71 15.52 -3.99
N LEU A 245 17.03 14.55 -3.16
CA LEU A 245 17.97 13.48 -3.47
C LEU A 245 17.28 12.36 -4.26
N ALA A 246 16.03 12.06 -3.95
CA ALA A 246 15.22 11.07 -4.65
C ALA A 246 13.72 11.24 -4.37
N ILE A 247 12.90 10.63 -5.23
CA ILE A 247 11.46 10.45 -5.04
C ILE A 247 11.17 8.95 -4.99
N PHE A 248 10.44 8.50 -3.97
CA PHE A 248 10.07 7.11 -3.76
C PHE A 248 8.54 6.93 -3.84
N PRO A 249 7.98 6.66 -5.03
CA PRO A 249 6.56 6.36 -5.17
C PRO A 249 6.14 5.17 -4.30
N THR A 250 4.89 5.16 -3.90
CA THR A 250 4.29 4.04 -3.14
C THR A 250 2.79 4.02 -3.34
N ALA A 251 2.17 2.85 -3.13
CA ALA A 251 0.72 2.64 -3.10
C ALA A 251 -0.03 2.77 -4.43
N GLU A 252 0.55 3.38 -5.47
CA GLU A 252 0.01 3.38 -6.83
C GLU A 252 1.13 3.12 -7.84
N THR A 253 0.77 2.65 -9.03
CA THR A 253 1.73 2.47 -10.12
C THR A 253 2.17 3.81 -10.69
N ILE A 254 3.48 3.99 -10.87
CA ILE A 254 4.05 5.13 -11.57
C ILE A 254 4.22 4.80 -13.06
N THR A 255 3.59 5.60 -13.93
CA THR A 255 3.74 5.44 -15.39
C THR A 255 5.05 6.11 -15.87
N PRO A 256 5.60 5.72 -17.04
CA PRO A 256 6.78 6.39 -17.61
C PRO A 256 6.58 7.91 -17.79
N GLN A 257 5.38 8.33 -18.18
CA GLN A 257 5.03 9.74 -18.32
C GLN A 257 4.96 10.45 -16.97
N GLY A 258 4.34 9.82 -15.96
CA GLY A 258 4.29 10.35 -14.60
C GLY A 258 5.68 10.50 -14.01
N ARG A 259 6.57 9.52 -14.24
CA ARG A 259 7.97 9.55 -13.84
C ARG A 259 8.69 10.77 -14.44
N ALA A 260 8.62 10.94 -15.75
CA ALA A 260 9.25 12.08 -16.43
C ALA A 260 8.76 13.43 -15.87
N ILE A 261 7.45 13.57 -15.61
CA ILE A 261 6.90 14.79 -15.00
C ILE A 261 7.52 15.06 -13.61
N LEU A 262 7.65 14.03 -12.78
CA LEU A 262 8.24 14.16 -11.44
C LEU A 262 9.73 14.51 -11.51
N GLU A 263 10.49 13.80 -12.33
CA GLU A 263 11.93 13.99 -12.48
C GLU A 263 12.25 15.39 -13.01
N GLU A 264 11.50 15.86 -14.01
CA GLU A 264 11.67 17.21 -14.58
C GLU A 264 11.28 18.31 -13.61
N ALA A 265 10.16 18.16 -12.88
CA ALA A 265 9.66 19.22 -12.00
C ALA A 265 10.51 19.39 -10.72
N PHE A 266 11.00 18.29 -10.16
CA PHE A 266 11.76 18.30 -8.91
C PHE A 266 13.28 18.18 -9.11
N GLY A 267 13.74 17.88 -10.32
CA GLY A 267 15.16 17.72 -10.64
C GLY A 267 15.83 16.57 -9.89
N ALA A 268 15.11 15.48 -9.63
CA ALA A 268 15.57 14.36 -8.83
C ALA A 268 15.10 13.02 -9.39
N PRO A 269 15.91 11.95 -9.27
CA PRO A 269 15.55 10.63 -9.78
C PRO A 269 14.37 10.02 -9.01
N VAL A 270 13.56 9.25 -9.73
CA VAL A 270 12.48 8.44 -9.14
C VAL A 270 12.97 7.00 -8.98
N PHE A 271 12.72 6.39 -7.81
CA PHE A 271 12.99 4.97 -7.58
C PHE A 271 11.74 4.29 -7.02
N ASP A 272 11.16 3.39 -7.82
CA ASP A 272 9.91 2.71 -7.50
C ASP A 272 10.11 1.50 -6.58
N GLN A 273 9.02 1.10 -5.94
CA GLN A 273 8.95 -0.08 -5.09
C GLN A 273 7.57 -0.71 -5.15
N TYR A 274 7.52 -2.03 -5.09
CA TYR A 274 6.29 -2.78 -4.97
C TYR A 274 6.19 -3.45 -3.60
N ALA A 275 5.06 -3.24 -2.96
CA ALA A 275 4.63 -3.91 -1.75
C ALA A 275 3.09 -3.90 -1.71
N SER A 276 2.50 -4.85 -0.98
CA SER A 276 1.05 -4.90 -0.80
C SER A 276 0.67 -4.82 0.68
N SER A 277 -0.56 -4.38 0.94
CA SER A 277 -1.18 -4.47 2.27
C SER A 277 -1.40 -5.91 2.74
N GLU A 278 -1.41 -6.86 1.80
CA GLU A 278 -1.51 -8.31 2.07
C GLU A 278 -0.17 -8.86 2.57
N GLY A 279 0.92 -8.10 2.41
CA GLY A 279 2.25 -8.51 2.81
C GLY A 279 3.01 -9.19 1.69
N ALA A 280 2.76 -8.86 0.42
CA ALA A 280 3.55 -9.36 -0.70
C ALA A 280 5.06 -9.16 -0.48
N PRO A 281 5.90 -10.04 -1.02
CA PRO A 281 7.35 -9.85 -1.06
C PRO A 281 7.70 -8.48 -1.65
N ILE A 282 8.76 -7.86 -1.13
CA ILE A 282 9.15 -6.52 -1.51
C ILE A 282 9.96 -6.58 -2.80
N LEU A 283 9.58 -5.77 -3.80
CA LEU A 283 10.46 -5.46 -4.93
C LEU A 283 10.87 -3.99 -4.90
N THR A 284 12.09 -3.71 -5.32
CA THR A 284 12.63 -2.34 -5.37
C THR A 284 13.39 -2.10 -6.66
N GLU A 285 13.24 -0.92 -7.23
CA GLU A 285 13.88 -0.55 -8.48
C GLU A 285 15.40 -0.41 -8.31
N CYS A 286 16.18 -1.02 -9.19
CA CYS A 286 17.61 -0.77 -9.28
C CYS A 286 17.93 0.41 -10.20
N THR A 287 19.19 0.84 -10.24
CA THR A 287 19.65 1.95 -11.10
C THR A 287 19.51 1.69 -12.61
N HIS A 288 19.14 0.48 -13.03
CA HIS A 288 18.88 0.10 -14.42
C HIS A 288 17.38 -0.02 -14.74
N GLY A 289 16.49 0.40 -13.83
CA GLY A 289 15.04 0.41 -14.05
C GLY A 289 14.32 -0.92 -13.84
N ASN A 290 15.04 -1.99 -13.47
CA ASN A 290 14.44 -3.29 -13.13
C ASN A 290 14.05 -3.36 -11.66
N MET A 291 12.94 -4.04 -11.35
CA MET A 291 12.43 -4.25 -9.99
C MET A 291 12.98 -5.55 -9.42
N HIS A 292 13.90 -5.48 -8.45
CA HIS A 292 14.50 -6.66 -7.85
C HIS A 292 13.72 -7.15 -6.64
N LEU A 293 13.45 -8.44 -6.60
CA LEU A 293 12.91 -9.09 -5.41
C LEU A 293 13.94 -9.04 -4.28
N HIS A 294 13.51 -8.55 -3.12
CA HIS A 294 14.19 -8.82 -1.87
C HIS A 294 13.92 -10.28 -1.50
N HIS A 295 14.77 -11.20 -1.98
CA HIS A 295 14.63 -12.65 -1.81
C HIS A 295 14.45 -13.10 -0.36
N GLU A 296 14.91 -12.31 0.59
CA GLU A 296 14.74 -12.54 2.02
C GLU A 296 13.28 -12.37 2.50
N THR A 297 12.44 -11.74 1.68
CA THR A 297 11.03 -11.45 1.99
C THR A 297 10.04 -12.43 1.38
N GLY A 298 10.47 -13.27 0.42
CA GLY A 298 9.58 -14.26 -0.17
C GLY A 298 10.00 -14.78 -1.55
N VAL A 299 9.05 -15.45 -2.20
CA VAL A 299 9.13 -16.02 -3.55
C VAL A 299 8.00 -15.45 -4.40
N ILE A 300 8.28 -15.22 -5.69
CA ILE A 300 7.30 -14.85 -6.70
C ILE A 300 7.34 -15.89 -7.81
N GLU A 301 6.19 -16.45 -8.15
CA GLU A 301 6.01 -17.39 -9.26
C GLU A 301 5.10 -16.75 -10.33
N SER A 302 5.40 -16.97 -11.61
CA SER A 302 4.45 -16.67 -12.68
C SER A 302 3.35 -17.74 -12.72
N TYR A 303 2.12 -17.33 -13.00
CA TYR A 303 0.95 -18.19 -13.02
C TYR A 303 -0.01 -17.85 -14.16
N GLY A 304 -0.34 -18.88 -14.94
CA GLY A 304 -1.22 -18.77 -16.11
C GLY A 304 -0.64 -17.95 -17.24
N ASP A 305 -1.44 -17.76 -18.30
CA ASP A 305 -1.01 -17.12 -19.55
C ASP A 305 -1.08 -15.58 -19.51
N HIS A 306 -1.59 -15.01 -18.40
CA HIS A 306 -1.85 -13.57 -18.26
C HIS A 306 -0.88 -12.88 -17.31
N GLU A 307 0.31 -13.45 -17.12
CA GLU A 307 1.37 -12.89 -16.26
C GLU A 307 0.91 -12.64 -14.81
N GLU A 308 -0.13 -13.33 -14.33
CA GLU A 308 -0.52 -13.25 -12.92
C GLU A 308 0.59 -13.86 -12.05
N ILE A 309 0.69 -13.39 -10.81
CA ILE A 309 1.70 -13.92 -9.89
C ILE A 309 1.09 -14.64 -8.69
N LEU A 310 1.81 -15.67 -8.25
CA LEU A 310 1.66 -16.26 -6.92
C LEU A 310 2.79 -15.73 -6.04
N VAL A 311 2.47 -15.49 -4.77
CA VAL A 311 3.44 -15.01 -3.79
C VAL A 311 3.52 -15.94 -2.60
N THR A 312 4.74 -16.27 -2.18
CA THR A 312 5.00 -16.84 -0.85
C THR A 312 5.74 -15.79 -0.03
N SER A 313 5.14 -15.28 1.04
CA SER A 313 5.71 -14.18 1.83
C SER A 313 6.27 -14.65 3.17
N PHE A 314 7.58 -14.47 3.36
CA PHE A 314 8.27 -14.84 4.61
C PHE A 314 8.06 -13.83 5.74
N THR A 315 7.23 -12.80 5.50
CA THR A 315 6.94 -11.71 6.46
C THR A 315 5.46 -11.62 6.80
N THR A 316 4.74 -12.74 6.73
CA THR A 316 3.33 -12.84 7.08
C THR A 316 3.07 -13.93 8.13
N HIS A 317 3.89 -14.06 9.17
CA HIS A 317 3.79 -15.15 10.15
C HIS A 317 2.42 -15.19 10.87
N GLY A 318 1.70 -14.08 10.96
CA GLY A 318 0.36 -14.04 11.56
C GLY A 318 -0.76 -14.60 10.68
N THR A 319 -0.67 -14.41 9.37
CA THR A 319 -1.53 -15.01 8.35
C THR A 319 -0.62 -15.49 7.23
N PRO A 320 -0.03 -16.69 7.35
CA PRO A 320 0.96 -17.15 6.39
C PRO A 320 0.37 -17.20 4.98
N LEU A 321 1.12 -16.65 4.02
CA LEU A 321 0.72 -16.60 2.62
C LEU A 321 1.73 -17.43 1.83
N VAL A 322 1.39 -18.69 1.59
CA VAL A 322 2.17 -19.64 0.76
C VAL A 322 1.43 -19.84 -0.56
N ARG A 323 2.12 -19.62 -1.67
CA ARG A 323 1.58 -19.66 -3.05
C ARG A 323 0.25 -18.95 -3.20
N TYR A 324 0.16 -17.76 -2.61
CA TYR A 324 -1.04 -16.97 -2.59
C TYR A 324 -1.26 -16.23 -3.91
N ARG A 325 -2.43 -16.42 -4.53
CA ARG A 325 -2.82 -15.73 -5.76
C ARG A 325 -3.27 -14.30 -5.45
N ILE A 326 -2.32 -13.37 -5.53
CA ILE A 326 -2.54 -11.96 -5.17
C ILE A 326 -3.39 -11.18 -6.19
N GLY A 327 -3.43 -11.66 -7.45
CA GLY A 327 -4.21 -11.04 -8.53
C GLY A 327 -3.56 -9.81 -9.17
N ASP A 328 -2.28 -9.58 -8.86
CA ASP A 328 -1.40 -8.65 -9.57
C ASP A 328 -0.68 -9.38 -10.70
N ARG A 329 -0.17 -8.61 -11.67
CA ARG A 329 0.47 -9.12 -12.88
C ARG A 329 1.84 -8.51 -13.09
N MET A 330 2.81 -9.34 -13.40
CA MET A 330 4.21 -8.95 -13.55
C MET A 330 4.92 -9.78 -14.60
N LYS A 331 5.77 -9.10 -15.38
CA LYS A 331 6.70 -9.78 -16.29
C LYS A 331 8.02 -10.04 -15.59
N ILE A 332 8.28 -11.31 -15.27
CA ILE A 332 9.54 -11.74 -14.67
C ILE A 332 10.64 -11.68 -15.74
N GLY A 333 11.77 -11.08 -15.40
CA GLY A 333 12.92 -10.97 -16.30
C GLY A 333 13.70 -12.29 -16.43
N GLU A 334 14.34 -12.47 -17.57
CA GLU A 334 15.21 -13.61 -17.85
C GLU A 334 16.69 -13.24 -17.68
N GLY A 335 17.51 -14.22 -17.29
CA GLY A 335 18.96 -14.06 -17.20
C GLY A 335 19.41 -13.26 -15.97
N THR A 336 20.43 -12.42 -16.15
CA THR A 336 21.03 -11.62 -15.08
C THR A 336 20.86 -10.13 -15.37
N CYS A 337 20.50 -9.36 -14.34
CA CYS A 337 20.38 -7.92 -14.48
C CYS A 337 21.76 -7.25 -14.52
N ALA A 338 21.92 -6.23 -15.36
CA ALA A 338 23.15 -5.45 -15.50
C ALA A 338 23.59 -4.74 -14.20
N CYS A 339 22.70 -4.57 -13.22
CA CYS A 339 23.05 -4.02 -11.91
C CYS A 339 23.92 -4.98 -11.06
N GLY A 340 24.03 -6.25 -11.46
CA GLY A 340 24.82 -7.28 -10.77
C GLY A 340 24.12 -7.91 -9.56
N GLN A 341 22.88 -7.53 -9.24
CA GLN A 341 22.08 -8.20 -8.22
C GLN A 341 21.47 -9.48 -8.80
N GLY A 342 21.90 -10.63 -8.30
CA GLY A 342 21.30 -11.93 -8.59
C GLY A 342 19.93 -12.12 -7.96
N GLY A 343 19.25 -13.18 -8.39
CA GLY A 343 17.88 -13.52 -8.00
C GLY A 343 16.82 -12.99 -8.96
N THR A 344 15.56 -13.16 -8.59
CA THR A 344 14.40 -12.74 -9.39
C THR A 344 14.35 -11.22 -9.55
N PHE A 345 14.14 -10.75 -10.78
CA PHE A 345 13.76 -9.38 -11.06
C PHE A 345 12.57 -9.34 -12.02
N VAL A 346 11.87 -8.21 -12.02
CA VAL A 346 10.68 -7.96 -12.83
C VAL A 346 10.97 -6.75 -13.73
N THR A 347 10.60 -6.86 -15.01
CA THR A 347 10.81 -5.80 -16.00
C THR A 347 9.62 -4.86 -16.11
N SER A 348 8.43 -5.32 -15.73
CA SER A 348 7.22 -4.51 -15.71
C SER A 348 6.19 -5.07 -14.75
N ILE A 349 5.51 -4.17 -14.04
CA ILE A 349 4.35 -4.48 -13.20
C ILE A 349 3.14 -3.89 -13.93
N GLU A 350 2.19 -4.73 -14.33
CA GLU A 350 0.95 -4.24 -14.93
C GLU A 350 0.09 -3.64 -13.81
N GLY A 351 0.19 -2.31 -13.68
CA GLY A 351 -0.63 -1.54 -12.76
C GLY A 351 -2.09 -1.50 -13.20
N ARG A 352 -3.00 -1.31 -12.24
CA ARG A 352 -4.36 -0.87 -12.56
C ARG A 352 -4.29 0.60 -12.93
N GLU A 353 -4.79 0.98 -14.12
CA GLU A 353 -5.03 2.39 -14.42
C GLU A 353 -5.92 2.97 -13.32
N SER A 354 -5.41 3.97 -12.61
CA SER A 354 -6.15 4.58 -11.50
C SER A 354 -7.20 5.52 -12.06
N ASN A 355 -8.45 5.04 -12.09
CA ASN A 355 -9.59 5.91 -12.38
C ASN A 355 -9.78 6.92 -11.25
N TYR A 356 -10.41 8.05 -11.57
CA TYR A 356 -10.75 9.07 -10.59
C TYR A 356 -12.11 9.71 -10.91
N VAL A 357 -12.69 10.32 -9.90
CA VAL A 357 -13.84 11.24 -9.99
C VAL A 357 -13.40 12.63 -9.53
N LEU A 358 -14.19 13.65 -9.85
CA LEU A 358 -13.89 15.05 -9.50
C LEU A 358 -14.82 15.57 -8.42
N THR A 359 -14.32 16.41 -7.52
CA THR A 359 -15.16 17.22 -6.62
C THR A 359 -15.55 18.55 -7.30
N PRO A 360 -16.48 19.33 -6.72
CA PRO A 360 -16.77 20.69 -7.19
C PRO A 360 -15.54 21.60 -7.27
N ASN A 361 -14.61 21.45 -6.34
CA ASN A 361 -13.36 22.22 -6.28
C ASN A 361 -12.24 21.66 -7.20
N LYS A 362 -12.58 20.77 -8.14
CA LYS A 362 -11.66 20.16 -9.12
C LYS A 362 -10.55 19.29 -8.51
N GLN A 363 -10.68 18.91 -7.24
CA GLN A 363 -9.85 17.87 -6.66
C GLN A 363 -10.21 16.52 -7.27
N LYS A 364 -9.19 15.71 -7.56
CA LYS A 364 -9.35 14.33 -8.02
C LYS A 364 -9.41 13.41 -6.81
N ILE A 365 -10.42 12.55 -6.77
CA ILE A 365 -10.52 11.44 -5.81
C ILE A 365 -10.30 10.16 -6.59
N TYR A 366 -9.19 9.49 -6.32
CA TYR A 366 -8.79 8.29 -7.05
C TYR A 366 -9.50 7.05 -6.51
N GLU A 367 -9.57 6.00 -7.33
CA GLU A 367 -10.17 4.72 -7.00
C GLU A 367 -9.70 4.18 -5.64
N GLY A 368 -8.39 4.26 -5.36
CA GLY A 368 -7.80 3.85 -4.08
C GLY A 368 -8.41 4.56 -2.86
N ASP A 369 -8.70 5.87 -2.96
CA ASP A 369 -9.35 6.63 -1.89
C ASP A 369 -10.79 6.19 -1.69
N LEU A 370 -11.52 5.94 -2.77
CA LEU A 370 -12.92 5.47 -2.71
C LEU A 370 -13.03 4.12 -2.01
N THR A 371 -12.10 3.18 -2.27
CA THR A 371 -12.10 1.87 -1.56
C THR A 371 -11.96 1.99 -0.04
N THR A 372 -11.47 3.13 0.48
CA THR A 372 -11.34 3.32 1.92
C THR A 372 -12.67 3.51 2.64
N VAL A 373 -13.74 3.92 1.92
CA VAL A 373 -15.09 4.17 2.46
C VAL A 373 -15.64 2.94 3.18
N VAL A 374 -15.42 1.76 2.62
CA VAL A 374 -15.92 0.49 3.18
C VAL A 374 -14.88 -0.22 4.07
N ARG A 375 -13.61 0.20 4.04
CA ARG A 375 -12.53 -0.38 4.88
C ARG A 375 -12.74 -0.15 6.38
N VAL A 376 -13.49 0.89 6.75
CA VAL A 376 -13.81 1.19 8.15
C VAL A 376 -14.90 0.27 8.72
N LEU A 377 -15.66 -0.39 7.85
CA LEU A 377 -16.74 -1.31 8.21
C LEU A 377 -16.20 -2.69 8.61
N PRO A 378 -16.98 -3.51 9.34
CA PRO A 378 -16.59 -4.86 9.73
C PRO A 378 -16.76 -5.87 8.57
N ASN A 379 -16.25 -5.56 7.38
CA ASN A 379 -16.40 -6.37 6.16
C ASN A 379 -17.87 -6.70 5.82
N SER A 380 -18.78 -5.77 6.10
CA SER A 380 -20.21 -5.92 5.88
C SER A 380 -20.68 -5.59 4.46
N VAL A 381 -19.76 -5.24 3.55
CA VAL A 381 -20.06 -4.92 2.15
C VAL A 381 -19.26 -5.85 1.24
N ILE A 382 -19.94 -6.47 0.27
CA ILE A 382 -19.40 -7.51 -0.62
C ILE A 382 -18.84 -6.91 -1.91
N GLN A 383 -19.42 -5.83 -2.44
CA GLN A 383 -18.96 -5.13 -3.64
C GLN A 383 -19.35 -3.65 -3.56
N THR A 384 -18.59 -2.80 -4.24
CA THR A 384 -18.85 -1.36 -4.36
C THR A 384 -18.59 -0.89 -5.79
N GLN A 385 -19.41 0.05 -6.26
CA GLN A 385 -19.20 0.78 -7.50
C GLN A 385 -19.64 2.23 -7.29
N TYR A 386 -18.84 3.16 -7.77
CA TYR A 386 -19.05 4.58 -7.71
C TYR A 386 -19.43 5.07 -9.10
N ARG A 387 -20.47 5.89 -9.16
CA ARG A 387 -20.88 6.58 -10.38
C ARG A 387 -21.00 8.06 -10.09
N GLN A 388 -20.28 8.87 -10.86
CA GLN A 388 -20.42 10.32 -10.81
C GLN A 388 -21.44 10.75 -11.87
N HIS A 389 -22.58 11.29 -11.43
CA HIS A 389 -23.60 11.82 -12.33
C HIS A 389 -23.22 13.22 -12.81
N ASP A 390 -22.74 14.06 -11.89
CA ASP A 390 -22.17 15.37 -12.16
C ASP A 390 -21.21 15.80 -11.02
N LEU A 391 -20.70 17.05 -11.05
CA LEU A 391 -19.76 17.54 -10.04
C LEU A 391 -20.33 17.61 -8.61
N TYR A 392 -21.65 17.66 -8.46
CA TYR A 392 -22.36 17.78 -7.20
C TYR A 392 -23.18 16.54 -6.86
N HIS A 393 -23.04 15.43 -7.59
CA HIS A 393 -23.76 14.19 -7.32
C HIS A 393 -22.91 12.94 -7.55
N ILE A 394 -22.67 12.20 -6.45
CA ILE A 394 -22.03 10.88 -6.46
C ILE A 394 -23.01 9.80 -5.97
N GLU A 395 -23.05 8.68 -6.68
CA GLU A 395 -23.76 7.47 -6.27
C GLU A 395 -22.75 6.38 -5.88
N LEU A 396 -22.94 5.77 -4.71
CA LEU A 396 -22.30 4.52 -4.30
C LEU A 396 -23.33 3.39 -4.38
N LYS A 397 -23.16 2.51 -5.38
CA LYS A 397 -23.83 1.21 -5.43
C LYS A 397 -23.05 0.22 -4.59
N TYR A 398 -23.73 -0.52 -3.72
CA TYR A 398 -23.06 -1.49 -2.85
C TYR A 398 -23.88 -2.77 -2.70
N VAL A 399 -23.20 -3.91 -2.54
CA VAL A 399 -23.82 -5.20 -2.24
C VAL A 399 -23.63 -5.47 -0.75
N PRO A 400 -24.69 -5.48 0.08
CA PRO A 400 -24.57 -5.76 1.50
C PRO A 400 -24.28 -7.24 1.76
N ASP A 401 -23.46 -7.52 2.77
CA ASP A 401 -23.34 -8.85 3.36
C ASP A 401 -24.55 -9.10 4.27
N LEU A 402 -25.38 -10.09 3.95
CA LEU A 402 -26.66 -10.30 4.62
C LEU A 402 -26.53 -10.66 6.11
N GLU A 403 -25.38 -11.19 6.53
CA GLU A 403 -25.15 -11.58 7.94
C GLU A 403 -24.56 -10.42 8.75
N ARG A 404 -23.70 -9.62 8.13
CA ARG A 404 -22.91 -8.59 8.83
C ARG A 404 -23.41 -7.17 8.64
N PHE A 405 -24.18 -6.89 7.58
CA PHE A 405 -24.64 -5.54 7.28
C PHE A 405 -25.76 -5.09 8.23
N LYS A 406 -25.66 -3.83 8.65
CA LYS A 406 -26.63 -3.17 9.51
C LYS A 406 -26.95 -1.80 8.91
N PRO A 407 -28.16 -1.25 9.11
CA PRO A 407 -28.53 0.08 8.60
C PRO A 407 -27.55 1.19 9.02
N GLU A 408 -26.99 1.12 10.23
CA GLU A 408 -25.96 2.04 10.72
C GLU A 408 -24.69 2.09 9.85
N HIS A 409 -24.41 1.06 9.06
CA HIS A 409 -23.27 1.06 8.14
C HIS A 409 -23.47 2.00 6.94
N GLU A 410 -24.71 2.27 6.51
CA GLU A 410 -24.97 3.29 5.48
C GLU A 410 -24.59 4.68 5.96
N GLU A 411 -24.93 5.01 7.22
CA GLU A 411 -24.56 6.31 7.81
C GLU A 411 -23.04 6.47 7.91
N ILE A 412 -22.32 5.39 8.22
CA ILE A 412 -20.85 5.40 8.20
C ILE A 412 -20.34 5.62 6.76
N MET A 413 -20.87 4.90 5.76
CA MET A 413 -20.45 5.08 4.36
C MET A 413 -20.73 6.50 3.86
N ARG A 414 -21.91 7.05 4.19
CA ARG A 414 -22.29 8.43 3.88
C ARG A 414 -21.32 9.41 4.50
N SER A 415 -21.03 9.27 5.80
CA SER A 415 -20.07 10.12 6.48
C SER A 415 -18.65 10.02 5.87
N GLU A 416 -18.20 8.82 5.52
CA GLU A 416 -16.89 8.64 4.87
C GLU A 416 -16.85 9.30 3.49
N LEU A 417 -17.95 9.29 2.73
CA LEU A 417 -18.09 9.96 1.43
C LEU A 417 -18.18 11.47 1.57
N GLU A 418 -18.95 12.00 2.53
CA GLU A 418 -18.99 13.44 2.81
C GLU A 418 -17.60 13.98 3.15
N LEU A 419 -16.79 13.19 3.87
CA LEU A 419 -15.41 13.55 4.19
C LEU A 419 -14.49 13.56 2.95
N LEU A 420 -14.85 12.87 1.87
CA LEU A 420 -14.08 12.84 0.62
C LEU A 420 -14.53 13.95 -0.32
N PHE A 421 -15.84 14.13 -0.49
CA PHE A 421 -16.43 14.98 -1.53
C PHE A 421 -16.85 16.37 -1.05
N GLY A 422 -16.99 16.58 0.25
CA GLY A 422 -17.61 17.78 0.81
C GLY A 422 -19.10 17.57 1.10
N LYS A 423 -19.69 18.49 1.87
CA LYS A 423 -21.10 18.43 2.30
C LYS A 423 -22.07 18.96 1.24
N GLU A 424 -21.54 19.70 0.28
CA GLU A 424 -22.25 20.28 -0.85
C GLU A 424 -22.57 19.25 -1.95
N VAL A 425 -21.93 18.08 -1.92
CA VAL A 425 -22.15 17.00 -2.88
C VAL A 425 -23.27 16.10 -2.37
N VAL A 426 -24.29 15.89 -3.21
CA VAL A 426 -25.37 14.94 -2.98
C VAL A 426 -24.81 13.52 -3.07
N ILE A 427 -25.02 12.74 -2.02
CA ILE A 427 -24.58 11.34 -1.94
C ILE A 427 -25.79 10.41 -1.97
N THR A 428 -25.88 9.62 -3.03
CA THR A 428 -26.85 8.53 -3.13
C THR A 428 -26.19 7.21 -2.77
N LEU A 429 -26.80 6.45 -1.86
CA LEU A 429 -26.40 5.07 -1.56
C LEU A 429 -27.46 4.15 -2.13
N THR A 430 -27.05 3.19 -2.95
CA THR A 430 -27.96 2.26 -3.63
C THR A 430 -27.55 0.82 -3.31
N ALA A 431 -28.32 0.13 -2.47
CA ALA A 431 -28.14 -1.30 -2.25
C ALA A 431 -28.54 -2.08 -3.51
N VAL A 432 -27.66 -2.94 -4.02
CA VAL A 432 -27.91 -3.78 -5.20
C VAL A 432 -27.59 -5.25 -4.89
N GLN A 433 -28.20 -6.17 -5.65
CA GLN A 433 -27.96 -7.61 -5.47
C GLN A 433 -26.60 -8.07 -6.01
N SER A 434 -26.13 -7.45 -7.09
CA SER A 434 -24.81 -7.72 -7.66
C SER A 434 -24.32 -6.52 -8.47
N ILE A 435 -23.01 -6.41 -8.63
CA ILE A 435 -22.36 -5.41 -9.50
C ILE A 435 -21.68 -6.14 -10.65
N PRO A 436 -21.97 -5.79 -11.93
CA PRO A 436 -21.36 -6.43 -13.09
C PRO A 436 -19.83 -6.35 -13.07
N ARG A 437 -19.19 -7.42 -13.52
CA ARG A 437 -17.74 -7.45 -13.74
C ARG A 437 -17.44 -7.01 -15.17
N GLY A 438 -16.35 -6.29 -15.36
CA GLY A 438 -15.85 -5.92 -16.69
C GLY A 438 -15.31 -7.14 -17.46
N PRO A 439 -14.87 -6.95 -18.72
CA PRO A 439 -14.39 -8.01 -19.61
C PRO A 439 -13.27 -8.88 -19.00
N ASN A 440 -12.44 -8.28 -18.12
CA ASN A 440 -11.34 -8.96 -17.44
C ASN A 440 -11.78 -9.65 -16.11
N GLY A 441 -13.08 -9.83 -15.89
CA GLY A 441 -13.63 -10.45 -14.67
C GLY A 441 -13.49 -9.62 -13.38
N LYS A 442 -12.95 -8.40 -13.45
CA LYS A 442 -12.80 -7.47 -12.32
C LYS A 442 -14.02 -6.54 -12.21
N VAL A 443 -14.43 -6.20 -10.99
CA VAL A 443 -15.48 -5.20 -10.77
C VAL A 443 -14.92 -3.83 -11.15
N ILE A 444 -15.67 -3.08 -11.96
CA ILE A 444 -15.36 -1.70 -12.32
C ILE A 444 -15.77 -0.81 -11.13
N VAL A 445 -14.78 -0.24 -10.43
CA VAL A 445 -15.02 0.57 -9.24
C VAL A 445 -15.58 1.93 -9.56
N ILE A 446 -15.10 2.58 -10.64
CA ILE A 446 -15.66 3.85 -11.12
C ILE A 446 -16.30 3.59 -12.48
N ASP A 447 -17.61 3.70 -12.53
CA ASP A 447 -18.36 3.62 -13.78
C ASP A 447 -18.34 4.99 -14.47
N LYS A 448 -17.69 5.03 -15.64
CA LYS A 448 -17.59 6.23 -16.50
C LYS A 448 -18.68 6.27 -17.58
N THR A 449 -19.63 5.33 -17.59
CA THR A 449 -20.77 5.37 -18.51
C THR A 449 -21.81 6.35 -17.98
N ALA A 450 -21.61 7.64 -18.32
CA ALA A 450 -22.59 8.70 -18.12
C ALA A 450 -22.62 9.58 -19.37
#